data_AF-A0A958R6W4-F1
#
_entry.id   AF-A0A958R6W4-F1
#
_cell.length_a   1.000
_cell.length_b   1.000
_cell.length_c   1.000
_cell.angle_alpha   90.00
_cell.angle_beta   90.00
_cell.angle_gamma   90.00
#
_symmetry.space_group_name_H-M   'P 1'
#
loop_
_entity.id
_entity.type
_entity.pdbx_description
1 polymer ?
#
loop_
_entity_poly.entity_id
_entity_poly.type
_entity_poly.pdbx_seq_one_letter_code
_entity_poly.pdbx_strand_id
1 'polypeptide(L)' 'MKDRDVVDDPHEIELHNICFRKHTKGSSKLLLCPRSTAEVSAVLKYCNNRRLAVVPQGGNTGLVGGSVPVFD' A
#
# COMPACT_ATOMS: atom_id res chain seq x y z
N MET A 1 -18.82 3.06 -12.11
CA MET A 1 -17.73 3.94 -11.61
C MET A 1 -16.88 3.09 -10.69
N LYS A 2 -15.65 2.72 -11.08
CA LYS A 2 -14.70 2.13 -10.11
C LYS A 2 -14.25 3.27 -9.21
N ASP A 3 -14.35 3.10 -7.89
CA ASP A 3 -13.67 3.98 -6.93
C ASP A 3 -12.16 3.82 -7.18
N ARG A 4 -11.59 4.73 -7.96
CA ARG A 4 -10.15 4.73 -8.33
C ARG A 4 -9.20 4.89 -7.14
N ASP A 5 -9.75 5.09 -5.95
CA ASP A 5 -9.00 5.32 -4.71
C ASP A 5 -8.82 4.02 -3.91
N VAL A 6 -9.44 2.92 -4.36
CA VAL A 6 -9.29 1.58 -3.79
C VAL A 6 -8.98 0.59 -4.91
N VAL A 7 -7.89 -0.15 -4.75
CA VAL A 7 -7.46 -1.21 -5.67
C VAL A 7 -7.44 -2.53 -4.91
N ASP A 8 -8.23 -3.48 -5.39
CA ASP A 8 -8.39 -4.84 -4.87
C ASP A 8 -8.11 -5.92 -5.94
N ASP A 9 -7.82 -5.51 -7.18
CA ASP A 9 -7.44 -6.42 -8.26
C ASP A 9 -6.05 -7.03 -7.96
N PRO A 10 -5.95 -8.36 -7.79
CA PRO A 10 -4.68 -9.02 -7.51
C PRO A 10 -3.59 -8.74 -8.56
N HIS A 11 -3.97 -8.55 -9.81
CA HIS A 11 -3.01 -8.28 -10.89
C HIS A 11 -2.44 -6.86 -10.82
N GLU A 12 -3.24 -5.89 -10.38
CA GLU A 12 -2.79 -4.51 -10.20
C GLU A 12 -1.93 -4.38 -8.93
N ILE A 13 -2.32 -5.05 -7.84
CA ILE A 13 -1.61 -5.02 -6.56
C ILE A 13 -0.23 -5.70 -6.64
N GLU A 14 -0.06 -6.73 -7.46
CA GLU A 14 1.19 -7.49 -7.57
C GLU A 14 2.41 -6.56 -7.84
N LEU A 15 2.23 -5.50 -8.63
CA LEU A 15 3.29 -4.53 -8.93
C LEU A 15 3.73 -3.72 -7.69
N HIS A 16 2.82 -3.54 -6.74
CA HIS A 16 3.04 -2.83 -5.49
C HIS A 16 3.52 -3.74 -4.36
N ASN A 17 3.41 -5.06 -4.54
CA ASN A 17 3.96 -6.06 -3.63
C ASN A 17 5.43 -6.38 -3.93
N ILE A 18 5.96 -6.05 -5.10
CA ILE A 18 7.35 -6.34 -5.48
C ILE A 18 8.22 -5.08 -5.30
N CYS A 19 9.35 -5.21 -4.61
CA CYS A 19 10.27 -4.09 -4.43
C CYS A 19 11.02 -3.78 -5.73
N PHE A 20 11.58 -2.58 -5.85
CA PHE A 20 12.34 -2.15 -7.03
C PHE A 20 13.36 -3.17 -7.55
N ARG A 21 14.14 -3.76 -6.63
CA ARG A 21 15.18 -4.75 -6.95
C ARG A 21 14.63 -6.15 -7.23
N LYS A 22 13.34 -6.40 -7.01
CA LYS A 22 12.66 -7.69 -7.15
C LYS A 22 13.19 -8.80 -6.22
N HIS A 23 13.90 -8.42 -5.15
CA HIS A 23 14.42 -9.37 -4.16
C HIS A 23 13.42 -9.61 -3.02
N THR A 24 12.46 -8.71 -2.82
CA THR A 24 11.49 -8.74 -1.74
C THR A 24 10.09 -8.68 -2.32
N LYS A 25 9.22 -9.57 -1.86
CA LYS A 25 7.81 -9.62 -2.24
C LYS A 25 6.93 -9.64 -0.98
N GLY A 26 5.95 -8.75 -0.96
CA GLY A 26 4.88 -8.67 0.03
C GLY A 26 3.63 -9.43 -0.38
N SER A 27 2.58 -9.35 0.44
CA SER A 27 1.33 -10.09 0.24
C SER A 27 0.06 -9.28 0.53
N SER A 28 0.13 -7.95 0.44
CA SER A 28 -1.06 -7.12 0.62
C SER A 28 -2.13 -7.45 -0.42
N LYS A 29 -3.38 -7.35 0.00
CA LYS A 29 -4.59 -7.57 -0.82
C LYS A 29 -5.36 -6.27 -1.10
N LEU A 30 -4.85 -5.14 -0.61
CA LEU A 30 -5.54 -3.86 -0.69
C LEU A 30 -4.53 -2.74 -0.86
N LEU A 31 -4.73 -1.92 -1.88
CA LEU A 31 -3.99 -0.69 -2.09
C LEU A 31 -4.97 0.50 -2.06
N LEU A 32 -4.64 1.51 -1.27
CA LEU A 32 -5.40 2.75 -1.18
C LEU A 32 -4.63 3.86 -1.88
N CYS A 33 -5.32 4.58 -2.77
CA CYS A 33 -4.78 5.67 -3.59
C CYS A 33 -5.48 7.00 -3.26
N PRO A 34 -5.35 7.53 -2.03
CA PRO A 34 -5.98 8.78 -1.62
C PRO A 34 -5.46 9.97 -2.44
N ARG A 35 -6.32 10.94 -2.74
CA ARG A 35 -6.02 12.13 -3.55
C ARG A 35 -5.81 13.39 -2.73
N SER A 36 -6.09 13.34 -1.44
CA SER A 36 -5.97 14.48 -0.54
C SER A 36 -5.32 14.08 0.78
N THR A 37 -4.69 15.05 1.44
CA THR A 37 -4.13 14.86 2.79
C THR A 37 -5.24 14.58 3.82
N ALA A 38 -6.46 15.07 3.58
CA ALA A 38 -7.63 14.77 4.40
C ALA A 38 -8.00 13.27 4.34
N GLU A 39 -8.02 12.68 3.15
CA GLU A 39 -8.25 11.24 2.98
C GLU A 39 -7.15 10.39 3.62
N VAL A 40 -5.87 10.77 3.42
CA VAL A 40 -4.74 10.11 4.07
C VAL A 40 -4.92 10.11 5.59
N SER A 41 -5.24 11.26 6.17
CA SER A 41 -5.47 11.41 7.62
C SER A 41 -6.62 10.53 8.11
N ALA A 42 -7.73 10.48 7.36
CA ALA A 42 -8.88 9.64 7.69
C ALA A 42 -8.53 8.14 7.68
N VAL A 43 -7.79 7.67 6.67
CA VAL A 43 -7.31 6.28 6.55
C VAL A 43 -6.38 5.94 7.71
N LEU A 44 -5.37 6.75 7.98
CA LEU A 44 -4.42 6.50 9.07
C LEU A 44 -5.10 6.50 10.45
N LYS A 45 -6.06 7.40 10.67
CA LYS A 45 -6.88 7.40 11.90
C LYS A 45 -7.67 6.10 12.04
N TYR A 46 -8.29 5.63 10.96
CA TYR A 46 -9.02 4.36 10.94
C TYR A 46 -8.13 3.16 11.27
N CYS A 47 -6.95 3.07 10.62
CA CYS A 47 -5.99 1.99 10.83
C CYS A 47 -5.42 2.01 12.24
N ASN A 48 -5.02 3.17 12.74
CA ASN A 48 -4.48 3.33 14.09
C ASN A 48 -5.50 2.89 15.16
N ASN A 49 -6.77 3.29 15.03
CA ASN A 49 -7.83 2.91 15.97
C ASN A 49 -8.06 1.40 16.05
N ARG A 50 -7.69 0.66 15.00
CA ARG A 50 -7.84 -0.81 14.90
C ARG A 50 -6.51 -1.57 15.01
N ARG A 51 -5.39 -0.85 15.15
CA ARG A 51 -4.04 -1.41 15.11
C ARG A 51 -3.77 -2.23 13.83
N LEU A 52 -4.24 -1.71 12.69
CA LEU A 52 -3.94 -2.27 11.38
C LEU A 52 -2.57 -1.77 10.93
N ALA A 53 -1.71 -2.67 10.47
CA ALA A 53 -0.45 -2.29 9.86
C ALA A 53 -0.70 -1.54 8.55
N VAL A 54 0.20 -0.60 8.24
CA VAL A 54 0.14 0.20 7.02
C VAL A 54 1.55 0.35 6.47
N VAL A 55 1.71 0.15 5.17
CA VAL A 55 2.97 0.39 4.46
C VAL A 55 2.76 1.54 3.47
N PRO A 56 3.23 2.76 3.78
CA PRO A 56 3.16 3.86 2.84
C PRO A 56 4.15 3.61 1.68
N GLN A 57 3.67 3.81 0.46
CA GLN A 57 4.46 3.63 -0.75
C GLN A 57 4.39 4.90 -1.60
N GLY A 58 5.55 5.50 -1.86
CA GLY A 58 5.70 6.61 -2.81
C GLY A 58 6.01 6.08 -4.21
N GLY A 59 7.27 6.18 -4.65
CA GLY A 59 7.71 5.74 -5.97
C GLY A 59 8.12 4.26 -6.08
N ASN A 60 8.05 3.48 -5.00
CA ASN A 60 8.51 2.08 -4.93
C ASN A 60 9.95 1.84 -5.45
N THR A 61 10.86 2.79 -5.23
CA THR A 61 12.29 2.70 -5.64
C THR A 61 13.23 2.26 -4.51
N GLY A 62 12.67 1.83 -3.37
CA GLY A 62 13.44 1.43 -2.20
C GLY A 62 14.32 0.20 -2.48
N LEU A 63 15.58 0.25 -2.04
CA LEU A 63 16.56 -0.82 -2.30
C LEU A 63 16.54 -1.96 -1.29
N VAL A 64 15.96 -1.73 -0.11
CA VAL A 64 16.01 -2.63 1.05
C VAL A 64 14.64 -3.26 1.39
N GLY A 65 13.61 -3.05 0.56
CA GLY A 65 12.29 -3.65 0.75
C GLY A 65 11.38 -2.95 1.78
N GLY A 66 11.78 -1.81 2.35
CA GLY A 66 10.95 -1.08 3.33
C GLY A 66 9.66 -0.47 2.78
N SER A 67 9.49 -0.41 1.45
CA SER A 67 8.30 0.10 0.78
C SER A 67 7.32 -0.97 0.34
N VAL A 68 7.58 -2.24 0.66
CA VAL A 68 6.68 -3.37 0.33
C VAL A 68 6.10 -4.02 1.58
N PRO A 69 4.84 -4.48 1.53
CA PRO A 69 4.12 -5.04 2.68
C PRO A 69 4.48 -6.51 2.92
N VAL A 70 5.60 -6.75 3.62
CA VAL A 70 6.09 -8.11 3.90
C VAL A 70 5.45 -8.73 5.15
N PHE A 71 5.06 -7.91 6.13
CA PHE A 71 4.61 -8.34 7.45
C PHE A 71 3.39 -7.52 7.94
N ASP A 72 2.55 -7.05 7.01
CA ASP A 72 1.35 -6.27 7.31
C ASP A 72 0.15 -7.10 7.79
#